data_AF-A0A836WJV6-F1
#
_entry.id   AF-A0A836WJV6-F1
#
_cell.length_a   1.000
_cell.length_b   1.000
_cell.length_c   1.000
_cell.angle_alpha   90.00
_cell.angle_beta   90.00
_cell.angle_gamma   90.00
#
_symmetry.space_group_name_H-M   'P 1'
#
loop_
_entity.id
_entity.type
_entity.pdbx_description
1 polymer ?
#
loop_
_entity_poly.entity_id
_entity_poly.type
_entity_poly.pdbx_seq_one_letter_code
_entity_poly.pdbx_strand_id
1 'polypeptide(L)'
;MRGRCRICGAPTPAHLGVCLSCIRRRPGKAITYIREAHRSAREEFGLPAFPPDSPDGVLCGLCARNCRIGEGEVGYCGLRTVRDGKLFHVAGTPDGGFLRWYRDPLPTNCVADWVCAGHTKRGYHNLAVFYASCSLDCLFCQNWHFR
;
A
#
# COMPACT_ATOMS: atom_id res chain seq x y z
N MET A 1 -1.52 -19.36 9.30
CA MET A 1 -0.65 -20.17 10.19
C MET A 1 -0.11 -19.32 11.33
N ARG A 2 -0.03 -19.84 12.56
CA ARG A 2 0.57 -19.14 13.71
C ARG A 2 2.09 -19.35 13.70
N GLY A 3 2.85 -18.27 13.79
CA GLY A 3 4.31 -18.28 13.96
C GLY A 3 4.72 -17.85 15.37
N ARG A 4 6.02 -17.78 15.61
CA ARG A 4 6.61 -17.25 16.85
C ARG A 4 7.43 -16.00 16.55
N CYS A 5 7.38 -15.04 17.47
CA CYS A 5 8.17 -13.82 17.42
C CYS A 5 9.65 -14.17 17.49
N ARG A 6 10.43 -13.76 16.49
CA ARG A 6 11.87 -14.04 16.40
C ARG A 6 12.71 -13.32 17.48
N ILE A 7 12.10 -12.41 18.26
CA ILE A 7 12.77 -11.65 19.33
C ILE A 7 12.46 -12.20 20.73
N CYS A 8 11.23 -12.67 20.99
CA CYS A 8 10.80 -13.08 22.33
C CYS A 8 10.03 -14.41 22.39
N GLY A 9 9.83 -15.09 21.27
CA GLY A 9 9.14 -16.38 21.20
C GLY A 9 7.60 -16.32 21.33
N ALA A 10 7.02 -15.17 21.65
CA ALA A 10 5.57 -15.01 21.76
C ALA A 10 4.83 -15.32 20.44
N PRO A 11 3.57 -15.77 20.47
CA PRO A 11 2.79 -16.01 19.25
C PRO A 11 2.68 -14.76 18.36
N THR A 12 2.78 -14.93 17.05
CA THR A 12 2.65 -13.86 16.06
C THR A 12 2.13 -14.41 14.71
N PRO A 13 1.49 -13.61 13.85
CA PRO A 13 1.24 -14.02 12.47
C PRO A 13 2.56 -14.41 11.78
N ALA A 14 2.58 -15.57 11.11
CA ALA A 14 3.81 -16.15 10.56
C ALA A 14 4.53 -15.21 9.57
N HIS A 15 3.78 -14.49 8.72
CA HIS A 15 4.33 -13.56 7.73
C HIS A 15 4.94 -12.29 8.34
N LEU A 16 4.59 -11.92 9.58
CA LEU A 16 5.17 -10.75 10.25
C LEU A 16 6.45 -11.10 11.02
N GLY A 17 6.52 -12.30 11.60
CA GLY A 17 7.72 -12.80 12.31
C GLY A 17 8.07 -12.07 13.62
N VAL A 18 7.37 -10.98 13.97
CA VAL A 18 7.59 -10.19 15.20
C VAL A 18 6.26 -9.79 15.85
N CYS A 19 6.17 -9.76 17.18
CA CYS A 19 4.96 -9.39 17.90
C CYS A 19 4.87 -7.89 18.21
N LEU A 20 3.65 -7.38 18.43
CA LEU A 20 3.39 -5.96 18.73
C LEU A 20 4.25 -5.40 19.89
N SER A 21 4.44 -6.18 20.95
CA SER A 21 5.25 -5.77 22.10
C SER A 21 6.71 -5.51 21.70
N CYS A 22 7.29 -6.37 20.86
CA CYS A 22 8.67 -6.19 20.38
C CYS A 22 8.78 -5.04 19.38
N ILE A 23 7.77 -4.83 18.52
CA ILE A 23 7.73 -3.65 17.63
C ILE A 23 7.80 -2.36 18.44
N ARG A 24 7.00 -2.25 19.50
CA ARG A 24 6.91 -1.04 20.33
C ARG A 24 8.11 -0.85 21.26
N ARG A 25 8.60 -1.92 21.89
CA ARG A 25 9.63 -1.85 22.95
C ARG A 25 11.05 -2.08 22.47
N ARG A 26 11.23 -2.71 21.29
CA ARG A 26 12.54 -3.06 20.72
C ARG A 26 12.60 -2.75 19.21
N PRO A 27 12.23 -1.52 18.78
CA PRO A 27 12.08 -1.19 17.36
C PRO A 27 13.35 -1.44 16.54
N GLY A 28 14.54 -1.16 17.10
CA GLY A 28 15.81 -1.43 16.43
C GLY A 28 16.09 -2.91 16.13
N LYS A 29 15.56 -3.84 16.94
CA LYS A 29 15.62 -5.29 16.65
C LYS A 29 14.47 -5.73 15.74
N ALA A 30 13.30 -5.10 15.89
CA ALA A 30 12.10 -5.44 15.13
C ALA A 30 12.18 -5.00 13.66
N ILE A 31 12.86 -3.88 13.36
CA ILE A 31 12.87 -3.27 12.03
C ILE A 31 13.37 -4.23 10.94
N THR A 32 14.36 -5.07 11.24
CA THR A 32 14.87 -6.06 10.28
C THR A 32 13.77 -7.02 9.81
N TYR A 33 12.98 -7.56 10.75
CA TYR A 33 11.90 -8.49 10.44
C TYR A 33 10.70 -7.80 9.80
N ILE A 34 10.40 -6.55 10.19
CA ILE A 34 9.36 -5.74 9.54
C ILE A 34 9.74 -5.50 8.07
N ARG A 35 10.99 -5.10 7.80
CA ARG A 35 11.50 -4.87 6.45
C ARG A 35 11.49 -6.14 5.60
N GLU A 36 11.82 -7.30 6.18
CA GLU A 36 11.72 -8.61 5.53
C GLU A 36 10.27 -8.92 5.12
N ALA A 37 9.31 -8.72 6.05
CA ALA A 37 7.89 -8.95 5.75
C ALA A 37 7.39 -8.05 4.61
N HIS A 38 7.74 -6.76 4.62
CA HIS A 38 7.39 -5.83 3.55
C HIS A 38 8.03 -6.19 2.21
N ARG A 39 9.30 -6.61 2.22
CA ARG A 39 9.99 -7.09 1.03
C ARG A 39 9.25 -8.28 0.40
N SER A 40 9.00 -9.33 1.17
CA SER A 40 8.34 -10.54 0.64
C SER A 40 6.94 -10.25 0.11
N ALA A 41 6.18 -9.37 0.78
CA ALA A 41 4.83 -8.98 0.32
C ALA A 41 4.81 -8.17 -0.98
N ARG A 42 5.96 -7.67 -1.44
CA ARG A 42 6.07 -6.80 -2.63
C ARG A 42 6.77 -7.49 -3.78
N GLU A 43 7.72 -8.37 -3.50
CA GLU A 43 8.41 -9.20 -4.50
C GLU A 43 7.42 -10.05 -5.31
N GLU A 44 6.33 -10.54 -4.70
CA GLU A 44 5.27 -11.29 -5.40
C GLU A 44 4.59 -10.48 -6.52
N PHE A 45 4.57 -9.15 -6.42
CA PHE A 45 3.99 -8.24 -7.41
C PHE A 45 5.05 -7.60 -8.33
N GLY A 46 6.32 -8.01 -8.22
CA GLY A 46 7.42 -7.36 -8.95
C GLY A 46 7.65 -5.89 -8.53
N LEU A 47 7.20 -5.50 -7.34
CA LEU A 47 7.29 -4.12 -6.86
C LEU A 47 8.56 -3.90 -6.01
N PRO A 48 9.16 -2.69 -6.02
CA PRO A 48 10.37 -2.40 -5.25
C PRO A 48 10.17 -2.62 -3.75
N ALA A 49 11.05 -3.36 -3.09
CA ALA A 49 10.94 -3.66 -1.65
C ALA A 49 11.01 -2.41 -0.75
N PHE A 50 11.76 -1.39 -1.19
CA PHE A 50 11.91 -0.09 -0.52
C PHE A 50 11.71 1.04 -1.51
N PRO A 51 11.44 2.27 -1.04
CA PRO A 51 11.46 3.44 -1.90
C PRO A 51 12.79 3.52 -2.67
N PRO A 52 12.75 3.66 -4.00
CA PRO A 52 13.95 3.89 -4.79
C PRO A 52 14.68 5.14 -4.31
N ASP A 53 16.01 5.05 -4.25
CA ASP A 53 16.91 6.13 -3.86
C ASP A 53 18.15 6.11 -4.78
N SER A 54 17.89 6.10 -6.09
CA SER A 54 18.94 6.07 -7.10
C SER A 54 19.75 7.37 -7.06
N PRO A 55 21.10 7.33 -7.02
CA PRO A 55 21.95 8.51 -6.86
C PRO A 55 21.69 9.62 -7.88
N ASP A 56 21.54 9.23 -9.16
CA ASP A 56 21.25 10.13 -10.27
C ASP A 56 19.76 10.11 -10.65
N GLY A 57 18.90 9.66 -9.73
CA GLY A 57 17.46 9.51 -9.96
C GLY A 57 16.70 10.83 -9.90
N VAL A 58 15.58 10.88 -10.63
CA VAL A 58 14.64 12.01 -10.58
C VAL A 58 13.82 11.93 -9.29
N LEU A 59 13.79 13.03 -8.53
CA LEU A 59 12.95 13.14 -7.34
C LEU A 59 11.47 13.22 -7.73
N CYS A 60 10.66 12.28 -7.25
CA CYS A 60 9.22 12.29 -7.47
C CYS A 60 8.49 13.30 -6.58
N GLY A 61 8.78 13.33 -5.27
CA GLY A 61 8.26 14.35 -4.33
C GLY A 61 6.75 14.36 -4.04
N LEU A 62 5.93 13.52 -4.68
CA LEU A 62 4.46 13.56 -4.55
C LEU A 62 3.90 13.03 -3.23
N CYS A 63 4.69 12.29 -2.46
CA CYS A 63 4.28 11.74 -1.18
C CYS A 63 5.48 11.57 -0.25
N ALA A 64 5.21 11.24 1.02
CA ALA A 64 6.24 11.08 2.05
C ALA A 64 7.32 10.03 1.76
N ARG A 65 7.19 9.21 0.71
CA ARG A 65 8.21 8.25 0.29
C ARG A 65 9.41 8.91 -0.41
N ASN A 66 9.24 10.11 -0.99
CA ASN A 66 10.30 10.90 -1.63
C ASN A 66 11.27 10.06 -2.50
N CYS A 67 10.71 9.19 -3.35
CA CYS A 67 11.52 8.32 -4.19
C CYS A 67 12.42 9.14 -5.12
N ARG A 68 13.70 8.75 -5.24
CA ARG A 68 14.57 9.12 -6.37
C ARG A 68 14.61 7.93 -7.32
N ILE A 69 13.99 8.11 -8.48
CA ILE A 69 13.72 7.04 -9.43
C ILE A 69 14.72 7.17 -10.58
N GLY A 70 15.49 6.13 -10.85
CA GLY A 70 16.40 6.05 -11.99
C GLY A 70 15.69 5.76 -13.31
N GLU A 71 16.40 5.92 -14.43
CA GLU A 71 15.89 5.61 -15.77
C GLU A 71 15.40 4.15 -15.86
N GLY A 72 14.15 3.95 -16.30
CA GLY A 72 13.53 2.62 -16.37
C GLY A 72 13.12 2.01 -15.01
N GLU A 73 13.51 2.60 -13.88
CA GLU A 73 13.03 2.16 -12.56
C GLU A 73 11.57 2.54 -12.34
N VAL A 74 10.93 1.86 -11.40
CA VAL A 74 9.57 2.18 -10.95
C VAL A 74 9.60 2.68 -9.51
N GLY A 75 8.80 3.71 -9.24
CA GLY A 75 8.61 4.23 -7.89
C GLY A 75 7.98 3.20 -6.95
N TYR A 76 8.06 3.46 -5.65
CA TYR A 76 7.53 2.55 -4.62
C TYR A 76 6.04 2.22 -4.79
N CYS A 77 5.27 3.09 -5.42
CA CYS A 77 3.85 2.88 -5.67
C CYS A 77 3.54 2.08 -6.95
N GLY A 78 4.55 1.76 -7.78
CA GLY A 78 4.38 1.12 -9.09
C GLY A 78 3.85 2.02 -10.21
N LEU A 79 3.41 3.25 -9.91
CA LEU A 79 2.74 4.12 -10.90
C LEU A 79 3.61 5.21 -11.53
N ARG A 80 4.87 5.30 -11.13
CA ARG A 80 5.80 6.35 -11.60
C ARG A 80 7.06 5.69 -12.09
N THR A 81 7.61 6.17 -13.18
CA THR A 81 8.86 5.70 -13.76
C THR A 81 9.60 6.89 -14.35
N VAL A 82 10.88 6.74 -14.68
CA VAL A 82 11.62 7.75 -15.43
C VAL A 82 11.85 7.28 -16.85
N ARG A 83 11.54 8.16 -17.80
CA ARG A 83 11.74 7.98 -19.24
C ARG A 83 12.41 9.22 -19.80
N ASP A 84 13.52 9.05 -20.51
CA ASP A 84 14.29 10.14 -21.11
C ASP A 84 14.66 11.22 -20.07
N GLY A 85 15.05 10.78 -18.86
CA GLY A 85 15.40 11.67 -17.75
C GLY A 85 14.22 12.44 -17.15
N LYS A 86 12.98 12.12 -17.49
CA LYS A 86 11.77 12.78 -16.97
C LYS A 86 10.86 11.82 -16.21
N LEU A 87 10.27 12.33 -15.13
CA LEU A 87 9.25 11.59 -14.38
C LEU A 87 8.00 11.39 -15.24
N PHE A 88 7.65 10.14 -15.48
CA PHE A 88 6.46 9.72 -16.21
C PHE A 88 5.45 9.07 -15.27
N HIS A 89 4.18 9.47 -15.40
CA HIS A 89 3.07 8.93 -14.62
C HIS A 89 2.33 7.88 -15.45
N VAL A 90 2.35 6.63 -15.01
CA VAL A 90 1.62 5.53 -15.68
C VAL A 90 0.11 5.72 -15.55
N ALA A 91 -0.33 6.25 -14.41
CA ALA A 91 -1.73 6.57 -14.10
C ALA A 91 -1.81 7.58 -12.94
N GLY A 92 -3.01 8.06 -12.65
CA GLY A 92 -3.25 9.02 -11.57
C GLY A 92 -2.98 10.46 -11.99
N THR A 93 -3.17 10.75 -13.28
CA THR A 93 -3.23 12.10 -13.85
C THR A 93 -4.67 12.43 -14.23
N PRO A 94 -5.01 13.70 -14.51
CA PRO A 94 -6.31 14.05 -15.05
C PRO A 94 -6.65 13.33 -16.36
N ASP A 95 -5.63 13.01 -17.17
CA ASP A 95 -5.79 12.36 -18.48
C ASP A 95 -6.02 10.84 -18.36
N GLY A 96 -5.69 10.21 -17.23
CA GLY A 96 -5.76 8.76 -17.10
C GLY A 96 -5.55 8.20 -15.69
N GLY A 97 -6.36 7.19 -15.37
CA GLY A 97 -6.30 6.47 -14.09
C GLY A 97 -6.68 5.01 -14.23
N PHE A 98 -6.05 4.14 -13.44
CA PHE A 98 -6.57 2.79 -13.23
C PHE A 98 -7.75 2.87 -12.28
N LEU A 99 -8.95 2.74 -12.83
CA LEU A 99 -10.19 2.83 -12.06
C LEU A 99 -10.85 1.46 -11.93
N ARG A 100 -11.47 1.24 -10.79
CA ARG A 100 -12.38 0.15 -10.55
C ARG A 100 -13.66 0.72 -9.98
N TRP A 101 -14.75 0.04 -10.29
CA TRP A 101 -16.05 0.44 -9.81
C TRP A 101 -16.87 -0.78 -9.45
N TYR A 102 -17.78 -0.59 -8.51
CA TYR A 102 -18.78 -1.59 -8.14
C TYR A 102 -20.02 -0.89 -7.61
N ARG A 103 -21.13 -1.63 -7.58
CA ARG A 103 -22.34 -1.19 -6.90
C ARG A 103 -22.17 -1.47 -5.42
N ASP A 104 -22.09 -0.41 -4.62
CA ASP A 104 -21.90 -0.50 -3.19
C ASP A 104 -23.26 -0.42 -2.48
N PRO A 105 -23.77 -1.51 -1.89
CA PRO A 105 -25.09 -1.53 -1.29
C PRO A 105 -25.24 -0.50 -0.16
N LEU A 106 -26.44 0.06 -0.01
CA LEU A 106 -26.76 0.93 1.10
C LEU A 106 -27.41 0.15 2.26
N PRO A 107 -27.03 0.43 3.53
CA PRO A 107 -25.97 1.37 3.92
C PRO A 107 -24.55 0.89 3.56
N THR A 108 -23.75 1.81 3.03
CA THR A 108 -22.33 1.59 2.69
C THR A 108 -21.50 1.45 3.97
N ASN A 109 -20.22 1.04 3.86
CA ASN A 109 -19.24 0.94 4.94
C ASN A 109 -18.85 2.31 5.57
N CYS A 110 -19.68 3.34 5.43
CA CYS A 110 -19.45 4.65 5.98
C CYS A 110 -19.44 4.59 7.52
N VAL A 111 -18.37 5.10 8.13
CA VAL A 111 -18.23 5.22 9.59
C VAL A 111 -19.32 6.13 10.20
N ALA A 112 -19.98 6.94 9.37
CA ALA A 112 -21.08 7.82 9.73
C ALA A 112 -22.47 7.25 9.38
N ASP A 113 -22.62 5.91 9.31
CA ASP A 113 -23.90 5.25 8.98
C ASP A 113 -25.09 5.84 9.75
N TRP A 114 -24.98 5.97 11.07
CA TRP A 114 -26.05 6.43 11.97
C TRP A 114 -26.59 7.85 11.69
N VAL A 115 -25.84 8.72 10.96
CA VAL A 115 -26.31 10.05 10.51
C VAL A 115 -26.51 10.15 9.00
N CYS A 116 -26.07 9.16 8.24
CA CYS A 116 -26.11 9.20 6.79
C CYS A 116 -27.54 8.90 6.30
N ALA A 117 -28.07 9.74 5.40
CA ALA A 117 -29.36 9.45 4.75
C ALA A 117 -29.37 8.12 3.99
N GLY A 118 -28.20 7.55 3.66
CA GLY A 118 -28.06 6.21 3.09
C GLY A 118 -28.48 5.08 4.05
N HIS A 119 -28.52 5.32 5.36
CA HIS A 119 -28.89 4.34 6.38
C HIS A 119 -30.27 3.70 6.14
N THR A 120 -31.23 4.54 5.74
CA THR A 120 -32.63 4.12 5.52
C THR A 120 -32.87 3.62 4.09
N LYS A 121 -31.86 3.63 3.21
CA LYS A 121 -32.00 3.30 1.78
C LYS A 121 -31.59 1.86 1.45
N ARG A 122 -32.05 0.89 2.26
CA ARG A 122 -31.79 -0.54 2.00
C ARG A 122 -32.33 -0.94 0.62
N GLY A 123 -31.56 -1.76 -0.09
CA GLY A 123 -31.88 -2.21 -1.45
C GLY A 123 -31.41 -1.27 -2.57
N TYR A 124 -30.98 -0.04 -2.23
CA TYR A 124 -30.30 0.85 -3.16
C TYR A 124 -28.78 0.64 -3.12
N HIS A 125 -28.07 1.24 -4.07
CA HIS A 125 -26.63 1.19 -4.15
C HIS A 125 -26.05 2.54 -4.59
N ASN A 126 -24.85 2.84 -4.12
CA ASN A 126 -23.99 3.86 -4.72
C ASN A 126 -23.23 3.25 -5.90
N LEU A 127 -22.85 4.10 -6.86
CA LEU A 127 -21.76 3.77 -7.77
C LEU A 127 -20.45 4.17 -7.10
N ALA A 128 -19.75 3.20 -6.52
CA ALA A 128 -18.42 3.44 -5.95
C ALA A 128 -17.38 3.38 -7.07
N VAL A 129 -16.60 4.44 -7.20
CA VAL A 129 -15.47 4.52 -8.15
C VAL A 129 -14.22 4.87 -7.35
N PHE A 130 -13.15 4.10 -7.54
CA PHE A 130 -11.90 4.32 -6.83
C PHE A 130 -10.69 4.00 -7.72
N TYR A 131 -9.55 4.56 -7.35
CA TYR A 131 -8.28 4.26 -7.98
C TYR A 131 -7.79 2.87 -7.55
N ALA A 132 -7.57 2.00 -8.54
CA ALA A 132 -6.91 0.71 -8.38
C ALA A 132 -5.39 0.88 -8.27
N SER A 133 -4.95 1.70 -7.32
CA SER A 133 -3.55 1.92 -6.99
C SER A 133 -3.41 2.57 -5.62
N CYS A 134 -2.31 2.31 -4.91
CA CYS A 134 -2.04 2.90 -3.60
C CYS A 134 -0.55 3.22 -3.44
N SER A 135 -0.23 4.35 -2.81
CA SER A 135 1.16 4.74 -2.51
C SER A 135 1.66 4.19 -1.17
N LEU A 136 0.85 3.38 -0.49
CA LEU A 136 1.12 2.77 0.80
C LEU A 136 1.28 1.25 0.66
N ASP A 137 2.00 0.66 1.61
CA ASP A 137 2.18 -0.78 1.68
C ASP A 137 1.72 -1.29 3.06
N CYS A 138 0.45 -1.69 3.14
CA CYS A 138 -0.09 -2.36 4.31
C CYS A 138 0.10 -3.87 4.16
N LEU A 139 0.74 -4.54 5.14
CA LEU A 139 0.92 -6.00 5.13
C LEU A 139 -0.40 -6.81 5.14
N PHE A 140 -1.52 -6.16 5.49
CA PHE A 140 -2.86 -6.72 5.47
C PHE A 140 -3.79 -5.91 4.57
N CYS A 141 -3.31 -5.50 3.40
CA CYS A 141 -4.08 -4.68 2.48
C CYS A 141 -5.32 -5.44 1.98
N GLN A 142 -6.52 -4.92 2.23
CA GLN A 142 -7.76 -5.48 1.68
C GLN A 142 -7.86 -5.30 0.15
N ASN A 143 -7.13 -4.31 -0.38
CA ASN A 143 -7.07 -3.95 -1.79
C ASN A 143 -5.83 -4.53 -2.49
N TRP A 144 -5.26 -5.63 -1.97
CA TRP A 144 -4.00 -6.21 -2.48
C TRP A 144 -4.05 -6.62 -3.95
N HIS A 145 -5.23 -6.99 -4.46
CA HIS A 145 -5.46 -7.42 -5.83
C HIS A 145 -5.47 -6.26 -6.85
N PHE A 146 -5.26 -5.03 -6.38
CA PHE A 146 -5.06 -3.83 -7.20
C PHE A 146 -3.61 -3.30 -7.13
N ARG A 147 -2.67 -4.14 -6.68
CA ARG A 147 -1.23 -3.83 -6.64
C ARG A 147 -0.56 -4.18 -7.96
#